data_AF-A0A924LKY6-F1
#
_entry.id   AF-A0A924LKY6-F1
#
_cell.length_a   1.000
_cell.length_b   1.000
_cell.length_c   1.000
_cell.angle_alpha   90.00
_cell.angle_beta   90.00
_cell.angle_gamma   90.00
#
_symmetry.space_group_name_H-M   'P 1'
#
loop_
_entity.id
_entity.type
_entity.pdbx_description
1 polymer ?
#
loop_
_entity_poly.entity_id
_entity_poly.type
_entity_poly.pdbx_seq_one_letter_code
_entity_poly.pdbx_strand_id
1 'polypeptide(L)' 'MRELLARLLDLPPLLVLALVGLLVFAEDALFVGFVIPGETAAVLGGVAASRHTVPLVAVAVVVVVAAIVGDSVGYEVGK' A
#
# COMPACT_ATOMS: atom_id res chain seq x y z
N MET A 1 -15.37 -21.83 12.79
CA MET A 1 -13.92 -21.53 12.75
C MET A 1 -13.34 -21.57 11.34
N ARG A 2 -13.62 -22.60 10.53
CA ARG A 2 -13.16 -22.68 9.11
C ARG A 2 -13.80 -21.63 8.19
N GLU A 3 -15.09 -21.31 8.36
CA GLU A 3 -15.77 -20.26 7.58
C GLU A 3 -15.30 -18.83 7.92
N LEU A 4 -14.96 -18.59 9.19
CA LEU A 4 -14.40 -17.32 9.64
C LEU A 4 -13.00 -17.10 9.03
N LEU A 5 -12.20 -18.17 8.99
CA LEU A 5 -10.90 -18.22 8.31
C LEU A 5 -11.04 -18.02 6.79
N ALA A 6 -12.04 -18.64 6.15
CA ALA A 6 -12.32 -18.44 4.73
C ALA A 6 -12.66 -16.98 4.41
N ARG A 7 -13.51 -16.34 5.23
CA ARG A 7 -13.83 -14.90 5.08
C ARG A 7 -12.65 -13.96 5.37
N LEU A 8 -11.70 -14.38 6.22
CA LEU A 8 -10.49 -13.61 6.51
C LEU A 8 -9.41 -13.80 5.42
N LEU A 9 -9.36 -14.98 4.78
CA LEU A 9 -8.54 -15.26 3.59
C LEU A 9 -9.15 -14.69 2.30
N ASP A 10 -10.44 -14.40 2.28
CA ASP A 10 -11.15 -13.70 1.20
C ASP A 10 -11.00 -12.18 1.26
N LEU A 11 -10.20 -11.64 2.19
CA LEU A 11 -9.81 -10.23 2.12
C LEU A 11 -9.13 -10.02 0.76
N PRO A 12 -9.70 -9.16 -0.11
CA PRO A 12 -9.25 -9.11 -1.49
C PRO A 12 -7.77 -8.74 -1.50
N PRO A 13 -6.90 -9.51 -2.18
CA PRO A 13 -5.51 -9.12 -2.43
C PRO A 13 -5.45 -7.69 -2.98
N LEU A 14 -6.46 -7.32 -3.77
CA LEU A 14 -6.67 -5.99 -4.33
C LEU A 14 -6.85 -4.90 -3.27
N LEU A 15 -7.53 -5.18 -2.16
CA LEU A 15 -7.78 -4.21 -1.09
C LEU A 15 -6.51 -3.95 -0.29
N VAL A 16 -5.68 -4.97 -0.06
CA VAL A 16 -4.35 -4.80 0.53
C VAL A 16 -3.49 -3.92 -0.36
N LEU A 17 -3.43 -4.23 -1.65
CA LEU A 17 -2.68 -3.43 -2.63
C LEU A 17 -3.19 -1.99 -2.69
N ALA A 18 -4.51 -1.79 -2.72
CA ALA A 18 -5.11 -0.46 -2.78
C ALA A 18 -4.80 0.37 -1.53
N LEU A 19 -4.90 -0.22 -0.32
CA LEU A 19 -4.58 0.49 0.92
C LEU A 19 -3.11 0.86 1.01
N VAL A 20 -2.21 -0.08 0.68
CA VAL A 20 -0.76 0.18 0.67
C VAL A 20 -0.42 1.28 -0.34
N GLY A 21 -0.93 1.17 -1.57
CA GLY A 21 -0.70 2.17 -2.60
C GLY A 21 -1.26 3.53 -2.24
N LEU A 22 -2.47 3.60 -1.67
CA LEU A 22 -3.10 4.86 -1.28
C LEU A 22 -2.34 5.55 -0.14
N LEU A 23 -1.86 4.79 0.85
CA LEU A 23 -1.11 5.34 1.98
C LEU A 23 0.26 5.87 1.54
N VAL A 24 0.99 5.11 0.71
CA VAL A 24 2.26 5.56 0.12
C VAL A 24 2.04 6.80 -0.74
N PHE A 25 1.06 6.75 -1.66
CA PHE A 25 0.72 7.89 -2.50
C PHE A 25 0.38 9.15 -1.68
N ALA A 26 -0.43 9.00 -0.63
CA ALA A 26 -0.89 10.14 0.16
C ALA A 26 0.22 10.73 1.04
N GLU A 27 1.14 9.90 1.55
CA GLU A 27 2.35 10.36 2.24
C GLU A 27 3.22 11.22 1.32
N ASP A 28 3.57 10.69 0.14
CA ASP A 28 4.46 11.34 -0.82
C ASP A 28 3.82 12.57 -1.47
N ALA A 29 2.52 12.52 -1.80
CA ALA A 29 1.81 13.64 -2.43
C ALA A 29 1.58 14.83 -1.50
N LEU A 30 1.41 14.59 -0.20
CA LEU A 30 1.07 15.65 0.77
C LEU A 30 2.28 16.17 1.55
N PHE A 31 3.46 15.55 1.43
CA PHE A 31 4.64 15.84 2.26
C PHE A 31 4.36 15.80 3.79
N VAL A 32 3.29 15.12 4.21
CA VAL A 32 2.90 14.95 5.62
C VAL A 32 3.23 13.53 6.08
N GLY A 33 4.45 13.06 5.82
CA GLY A 33 4.93 11.73 6.24
C GLY A 33 4.94 11.52 7.77
N PHE A 34 4.75 12.58 8.57
CA PHE A 34 4.56 12.43 10.01
C PHE A 34 3.15 11.94 10.40
N VAL A 35 2.13 12.14 9.54
CA VAL A 35 0.72 11.82 9.85
C VAL A 35 0.25 10.57 9.11
N ILE A 36 0.71 10.36 7.88
CA ILE A 36 0.31 9.23 7.04
C ILE A 36 1.44 8.20 7.02
N PRO A 37 1.23 6.98 7.53
CA PRO A 37 2.32 6.00 7.68
C PRO A 37 2.50 5.15 6.41
N GLY A 38 2.97 5.73 5.30
CA GLY A 38 3.07 5.05 4.02
C GLY A 38 4.20 4.01 3.97
N GLU A 39 5.40 4.27 4.51
CA GLU A 39 6.45 3.24 4.53
C GLU A 39 6.10 2.09 5.47
N THR A 40 5.41 2.39 6.58
CA THR A 40 4.85 1.35 7.45
C THR A 40 3.83 0.50 6.70
N ALA A 41 2.98 1.12 5.87
CA ALA A 41 2.04 0.39 5.02
C ALA A 41 2.77 -0.50 4.00
N ALA A 42 3.85 -0.02 3.37
CA ALA A 42 4.67 -0.82 2.46
C ALA A 42 5.28 -2.04 3.15
N VAL A 43 5.80 -1.89 4.38
CA VAL A 43 6.31 -3.00 5.20
C VAL A 43 5.19 -3.99 5.52
N LEU A 44 4.01 -3.51 5.91
CA LEU A 44 2.85 -4.37 6.16
C LEU A 44 2.38 -5.11 4.90
N GLY A 45 2.46 -4.47 3.72
CA GLY A 45 2.25 -5.12 2.43
C GLY A 45 3.24 -6.27 2.18
N GLY A 46 4.52 -6.06 2.51
CA GLY A 46 5.54 -7.11 2.48
C GLY A 46 5.26 -8.27 3.45
N VAL A 47 4.75 -7.96 4.65
CA VAL A 47 4.30 -8.99 5.62
C VAL A 47 3.07 -9.75 5.10
N ALA A 48 2.13 -9.08 4.42
CA ALA A 48 1.01 -9.75 3.78
C ALA A 48 1.48 -10.66 2.62
N ALA A 49 2.52 -10.26 1.90
CA ALA A 49 3.12 -11.08 0.85
C ALA A 49 3.82 -12.33 1.39
N SER A 50 4.49 -12.23 2.54
CA SER A 50 5.15 -13.38 3.17
C SER A 50 4.16 -14.45 3.67
N ARG A 51 2.90 -14.07 3.89
CA ARG A 51 1.79 -14.98 4.24
C ARG A 51 1.06 -15.54 3.01
N HIS A 52 1.60 -15.35 1.81
CA HIS A 52 1.01 -15.76 0.53
C HIS A 52 -0.39 -15.15 0.26
N THR A 53 -0.73 -14.03 0.92
CA THR A 53 -2.02 -13.34 0.72
C THR A 53 -2.00 -12.44 -0.53
N VAL A 54 -0.84 -11.86 -0.86
CA VAL A 54 -0.60 -11.05 -2.05
C VAL A 54 0.76 -11.44 -2.66
N PRO A 55 0.93 -11.39 -3.99
CA PRO A 55 2.25 -11.60 -4.58
C PRO A 55 3.17 -10.41 -4.24
N LEU A 56 4.38 -10.71 -3.74
CA LEU A 56 5.38 -9.69 -3.38
C LEU A 56 5.68 -8.73 -4.53
N VAL A 57 5.75 -9.25 -5.75
CA VAL A 57 5.98 -8.45 -6.96
C VAL A 57 4.87 -7.43 -7.16
N ALA A 58 3.60 -7.79 -6.89
CA ALA A 58 2.51 -6.83 -7.01
C ALA A 58 2.59 -5.73 -5.95
N VAL A 59 2.94 -6.07 -4.70
CA VAL A 59 3.16 -5.08 -3.64
C VAL A 59 4.29 -4.12 -4.03
N ALA A 60 5.42 -4.66 -4.50
CA ALA A 60 6.56 -3.84 -4.93
C ALA A 60 6.20 -2.90 -6.08
N VAL A 61 5.52 -3.41 -7.12
CA VAL A 61 5.07 -2.60 -8.25
C VAL A 61 4.11 -1.51 -7.80
N VAL A 62 3.13 -1.82 -6.94
CA VAL A 62 2.17 -0.84 -6.44
C VAL A 62 2.84 0.24 -5.61
N VAL A 63 3.74 -0.11 -4.69
CA VAL A 63 4.49 0.86 -3.87
C VAL A 63 5.33 1.77 -4.75
N VAL A 64 6.09 1.22 -5.71
CA VAL A 64 6.95 2.03 -6.59
C VAL A 64 6.12 2.98 -7.46
N VAL A 65 5.02 2.50 -8.06
CA VAL A 65 4.16 3.33 -8.89
C VAL A 65 3.47 4.40 -8.05
N ALA A 66 2.96 4.04 -6.87
CA ALA A 66 2.32 4.99 -5.95
C ALA A 66 3.27 6.10 -5.51
N ALA A 67 4.53 5.76 -5.20
CA ALA A 67 5.54 6.74 -4.80
C ALA A 67 5.90 7.70 -5.93
N ILE A 68 6.17 7.19 -7.14
CA ILE A 68 6.49 8.03 -8.31
C ILE A 68 5.33 9.00 -8.61
N VAL A 69 4.10 8.49 -8.59
CA VAL A 69 2.90 9.31 -8.86
C VAL A 69 2.65 10.29 -7.71
N GLY A 70 2.89 9.89 -6.47
CA GLY A 70 2.78 10.73 -5.28
C GLY A 70 3.73 11.92 -5.35
N ASP A 71 5.02 11.68 -5.54
CA ASP A 71 6.05 12.72 -5.72
C ASP A 71 5.71 13.67 -6.88
N SER A 72 5.24 13.13 -8.00
CA SER A 72 4.85 13.94 -9.15
C SER A 72 3.68 14.87 -8.84
N VAL A 73 2.66 14.36 -8.14
CA VAL A 73 1.50 15.16 -7.70
C VAL A 73 1.93 16.18 -6.64
N GLY A 74 2.74 15.79 -5.67
CA GLY A 74 3.25 16.68 -4.64
C GLY A 74 4.08 17.83 -5.21
N TYR A 75 4.90 17.56 -6.23
CA TYR A 75 5.66 18.58 -6.95
C TYR A 75 4.74 19.58 -7.67
N GLU A 76 3.74 19.11 -8.40
CA GLU A 76 2.81 19.98 -9.13
C GLU A 76 1.89 20.77 -8.20
N VAL A 77 1.51 20.21 -7.04
CA VAL A 77 0.72 20.93 -6.01
C VAL A 77 1.58 21.97 -5.28
N GLY A 78 2.86 21.69 -5.07
CA GLY A 78 3.79 22.58 -4.38
C GLY A 78 4.36 23.72 -5.23
N LYS A 79 4.20 23.66 -6.56
CA LYS A 79 4.59 24.69 -7.52
C LYS A 79 3.64 25.88 -7.52
#